data_AF-A0A535R501-F1
#
_entry.id   AF-A0A535R501-F1
#
_cell.length_a   1.000
_cell.length_b   1.000
_cell.length_c   1.000
_cell.angle_alpha   90.00
_cell.angle_beta   90.00
_cell.angle_gamma   90.00
#
_symmetry.space_group_name_H-M   'P 1'
#
loop_
_entity.id
_entity.type
_entity.pdbx_description
1 polymer ?
#
loop_
_entity_poly.entity_id
_entity_poly.type
_entity_poly.pdbx_seq_one_letter_code
_entity_poly.pdbx_strand_id
1 'polypeptide(L)'
;MSSTTELIPLATIVPPANHEVGGGFHAVVDGQPVHVRAVLERTVVVEHPGTGDRSVVRKDLCMVDPGAVNFVPGNPSAGVGPRQWRRLPGKPPQTTS
;
A
#
# COMPACT_ATOMS: atom_id res chain seq x y z
N MET A 1 -19.43 -16.64 18.09
CA MET A 1 -20.07 -15.85 17.03
C MET A 1 -19.05 -15.70 15.93
N SER A 2 -19.21 -16.44 14.84
CA SER A 2 -18.31 -16.36 13.68
C SER A 2 -18.74 -15.16 12.87
N SER A 3 -18.22 -13.98 13.19
CA SER A 3 -18.38 -12.81 12.34
C SER A 3 -17.63 -13.10 11.04
N THR A 4 -18.35 -13.57 10.02
CA THR A 4 -17.81 -13.72 8.67
C THR A 4 -17.61 -12.31 8.14
N THR A 5 -16.45 -11.72 8.40
CA THR A 5 -16.17 -10.37 7.90
C THR A 5 -16.21 -10.41 6.38
N GLU A 6 -17.12 -9.64 5.80
CA GLU A 6 -17.30 -9.59 4.36
C GLU A 6 -16.08 -8.93 3.73
N LEU A 7 -15.38 -9.66 2.88
CA LEU A 7 -14.25 -9.12 2.13
C LEU A 7 -14.78 -8.28 0.98
N ILE A 8 -14.23 -7.08 0.82
CA ILE A 8 -14.60 -6.17 -0.27
C ILE A 8 -13.37 -5.81 -1.12
N PRO A 9 -13.55 -5.41 -2.39
CA PRO A 9 -12.42 -4.97 -3.21
C PRO A 9 -11.75 -3.74 -2.61
N LEU A 10 -10.42 -3.71 -2.56
CA LEU A 10 -9.67 -2.57 -2.04
C LEU A 10 -9.98 -1.27 -2.80
N ALA A 11 -10.40 -1.37 -4.05
CA ALA A 11 -10.84 -0.23 -4.86
C ALA A 11 -12.06 0.53 -4.29
N THR A 12 -12.86 -0.10 -3.44
CA THR A 12 -14.05 0.53 -2.82
C THR A 12 -13.72 1.23 -1.49
N ILE A 13 -12.53 1.00 -0.93
CA ILE A 13 -12.09 1.65 0.29
C ILE A 13 -11.75 3.11 -0.02
N VAL A 14 -12.51 4.01 0.60
CA VAL A 14 -12.27 5.46 0.53
C VAL A 14 -11.50 5.88 1.77
N PRO A 15 -10.24 6.33 1.65
CA PRO A 15 -9.50 6.83 2.79
C PRO A 15 -10.09 8.16 3.30
N PRO A 16 -9.96 8.45 4.60
CA PRO A 16 -10.29 9.76 5.15
C PRO A 16 -9.52 10.90 4.47
N ALA A 17 -10.01 12.13 4.61
CA ALA A 17 -9.31 13.31 4.11
C ALA A 17 -7.87 13.38 4.66
N ASN A 18 -6.92 13.77 3.81
CA ASN A 18 -5.48 13.82 4.11
C ASN A 18 -4.88 12.47 4.55
N HIS A 19 -5.51 11.35 4.22
CA HIS A 19 -4.98 10.01 4.44
C HIS A 19 -4.88 9.26 3.13
N GLU A 20 -3.96 8.31 3.11
CA GLU A 20 -3.80 7.33 2.04
C GLU A 20 -3.93 5.94 2.64
N VAL A 21 -4.28 4.97 1.80
CA VAL A 21 -4.23 3.57 2.21
C VAL A 21 -2.76 3.14 2.31
N GLY A 22 -2.35 2.72 3.50
CA GLY A 22 -1.00 2.23 3.76
C GLY A 22 -0.79 0.77 3.34
N GLY A 23 0.43 0.26 3.46
CA GLY A 23 0.69 -1.18 3.45
C GLY A 23 0.63 -1.81 4.85
N GLY A 24 0.90 -3.10 4.93
CA GLY A 24 1.12 -3.84 6.18
C GLY A 24 -0.06 -4.66 6.68
N PHE A 25 -1.07 -4.91 5.85
CA PHE A 25 -2.27 -5.69 6.21
C PHE A 25 -2.46 -6.91 5.32
N HIS A 26 -3.37 -7.80 5.73
CA HIS A 26 -3.68 -9.03 4.98
C HIS A 26 -4.82 -8.82 3.99
N ALA A 27 -4.72 -9.47 2.85
CA ALA A 27 -5.72 -9.46 1.80
C ALA A 27 -5.84 -10.84 1.16
N VAL A 28 -6.79 -10.99 0.24
CA VAL A 28 -6.98 -12.18 -0.58
C VAL A 28 -6.95 -11.77 -2.04
N VAL A 29 -6.17 -12.49 -2.86
CA VAL A 29 -6.08 -12.31 -4.31
C VAL A 29 -6.25 -13.68 -4.95
N ASP A 30 -7.19 -13.81 -5.89
CA ASP A 30 -7.49 -15.09 -6.56
C ASP A 30 -7.74 -16.25 -5.58
N GLY A 31 -8.36 -15.95 -4.42
CA GLY A 31 -8.61 -16.93 -3.34
C GLY A 31 -7.39 -17.31 -2.51
N GLN A 32 -6.22 -16.73 -2.78
CA GLN A 32 -5.00 -16.95 -2.00
C GLN A 32 -4.78 -15.81 -0.97
N PRO A 33 -4.45 -16.14 0.29
CA PRO A 33 -4.11 -15.13 1.28
C PRO A 33 -2.77 -14.48 0.93
N VAL A 34 -2.70 -13.16 0.95
CA VAL A 34 -1.50 -12.37 0.64
C VAL A 34 -1.28 -11.28 1.69
N HIS A 35 -0.05 -10.78 1.77
CA HIS A 35 0.29 -9.65 2.62
C HIS A 35 0.55 -8.40 1.78
N VAL A 36 -0.23 -7.34 1.99
CA VAL A 36 -0.10 -6.09 1.24
C VAL A 36 1.12 -5.33 1.74
N ARG A 37 2.10 -5.08 0.87
CA ARG A 37 3.34 -4.37 1.20
C ARG A 37 3.24 -2.88 0.90
N ALA A 38 2.54 -2.52 -0.18
CA ALA A 38 2.32 -1.14 -0.57
C ALA A 38 1.05 -1.03 -1.41
N VAL A 39 0.35 0.09 -1.23
CA VAL A 39 -0.82 0.43 -2.03
C VAL A 39 -0.43 1.61 -2.91
N LEU A 40 -0.58 1.45 -4.22
CA LEU A 40 -0.34 2.48 -5.23
C LEU A 40 -1.69 3.06 -5.67
N GLU A 41 -1.69 3.96 -6.65
CA GLU A 41 -2.92 4.63 -7.10
C GLU A 41 -3.99 3.62 -7.56
N ARG A 42 -3.62 2.66 -8.42
CA ARG A 42 -4.53 1.64 -9.01
C ARG A 42 -4.17 0.20 -8.67
N THR A 43 -2.97 -0.02 -8.18
CA THR A 43 -2.41 -1.35 -7.95
C THR A 43 -1.94 -1.51 -6.51
N VAL A 44 -1.67 -2.75 -6.13
CA VAL A 44 -1.18 -3.15 -4.82
C VAL A 44 -0.01 -4.10 -5.02
N VAL A 45 1.07 -3.84 -4.28
CA VAL A 45 2.18 -4.77 -4.16
C VAL A 45 1.84 -5.74 -3.04
N VAL A 46 1.72 -7.01 -3.38
CA VAL A 46 1.41 -8.08 -2.42
C VAL A 46 2.56 -9.06 -2.34
N GLU A 47 2.73 -9.65 -1.17
CA GLU A 47 3.70 -10.70 -0.88
C GLU A 47 2.96 -12.00 -0.57
N HIS A 48 3.36 -13.09 -1.21
CA HIS A 48 2.74 -14.40 -1.05
C HIS A 48 3.35 -15.13 0.16
N PRO A 49 2.57 -15.41 1.23
CA PRO A 49 3.07 -16.11 2.40
C PRO A 49 3.47 -17.53 2.02
N GLY A 50 4.71 -17.91 2.32
CA GLY A 50 5.27 -19.22 2.01
C GLY A 50 6.40 -19.18 1.00
N THR A 51 6.26 -18.40 -0.09
CA THR A 51 7.35 -18.21 -1.07
C THR A 51 8.12 -16.92 -0.83
N GLY A 52 7.46 -15.88 -0.28
CA GLY A 52 8.02 -14.53 -0.16
C GLY A 52 8.05 -13.77 -1.49
N ASP A 53 7.48 -14.33 -2.55
CA ASP A 53 7.39 -13.68 -3.85
C ASP A 53 6.50 -12.44 -3.78
N ARG A 54 6.87 -11.44 -4.56
CA ARG A 54 6.12 -10.19 -4.67
C ARG A 54 5.48 -10.06 -6.04
N SER A 55 4.21 -9.68 -6.04
CA SER A 55 3.44 -9.45 -7.26
C SER A 55 2.70 -8.12 -7.18
N VAL A 56 2.37 -7.57 -8.35
CA VAL A 56 1.58 -6.34 -8.47
C VAL A 56 0.21 -6.73 -8.98
N VAL A 57 -0.81 -6.43 -8.20
CA VAL A 57 -2.20 -6.78 -8.49
C VAL A 57 -3.03 -5.52 -8.60
N ARG A 58 -4.14 -5.57 -9.33
CA ARG A 58 -5.07 -4.43 -9.36
C ARG A 58 -5.89 -4.37 -8.08
N LYS A 59 -6.22 -3.15 -7.62
CA LYS A 59 -7.04 -2.95 -6.41
C LYS A 59 -8.42 -3.61 -6.49
N ASP A 60 -9.01 -3.70 -7.67
CA ASP A 60 -10.31 -4.35 -7.89
C ASP A 60 -10.28 -5.88 -7.69
N LEU A 61 -9.09 -6.50 -7.76
CA LEU A 61 -8.90 -7.94 -7.56
C LEU A 61 -8.37 -8.29 -6.17
N CYS A 62 -8.06 -7.26 -5.36
CA CYS A 62 -7.52 -7.42 -4.02
C CYS A 62 -8.66 -7.29 -3.00
N MET A 63 -9.08 -8.41 -2.44
CA MET A 63 -10.16 -8.50 -1.47
C MET A 63 -9.62 -8.30 -0.06
N VAL A 64 -10.19 -7.36 0.69
CA VAL A 64 -9.68 -6.95 2.01
C VAL A 64 -10.80 -6.92 3.04
N ASP A 65 -10.44 -7.18 4.29
CA ASP A 65 -11.27 -6.82 5.43
C ASP A 65 -11.16 -5.29 5.64
N PRO A 66 -12.27 -4.52 5.51
CA PRO A 66 -12.25 -3.08 5.72
C PRO A 66 -11.66 -2.66 7.07
N GLY A 67 -11.89 -3.46 8.11
CA GLY A 67 -11.40 -3.19 9.47
C GLY A 67 -9.90 -3.47 9.64
N ALA A 68 -9.29 -4.22 8.73
CA ALA A 68 -7.84 -4.48 8.74
C ALA A 68 -7.04 -3.48 7.90
N VAL A 69 -7.71 -2.65 7.10
CA VAL A 69 -7.04 -1.67 6.24
C VAL A 69 -6.42 -0.56 7.09
N ASN A 70 -5.12 -0.35 6.91
CA ASN A 70 -4.39 0.70 7.60
C ASN A 70 -4.43 2.01 6.79
N PHE A 71 -4.78 3.11 7.43
CA PHE A 71 -4.73 4.44 6.85
C PHE A 71 -3.53 5.21 7.41
N VAL A 72 -2.71 5.75 6.52
CA VAL A 72 -1.55 6.56 6.89
C VAL A 72 -1.81 8.02 6.52
N PRO A 73 -1.30 9.00 7.29
CA PRO A 73 -1.37 10.40 6.89
C PRO A 73 -0.74 10.57 5.50
N GLY A 74 -1.51 11.10 4.57
CA GLY A 74 -1.03 11.42 3.22
C GLY A 74 0.02 12.50 3.32
N ASN A 75 1.17 12.28 2.69
CA ASN A 75 2.20 13.30 2.64
C ASN A 75 1.89 14.23 1.45
N PRO A 76 1.62 15.54 1.66
CA PRO A 76 1.46 16.48 0.54
C PRO A 76 2.73 16.60 -0.33
N SER A 77 3.87 16.05 0.10
CA SER A 77 5.13 15.96 -0.66
C SER A 77 5.44 14.58 -1.27
N ALA A 78 4.48 13.65 -1.30
CA ALA A 78 4.66 12.26 -1.77
C ALA A 78 5.04 12.09 -3.26
N GLY A 79 5.31 13.17 -4.00
CA GLY A 79 5.95 13.13 -5.31
C GLY A 79 7.47 12.93 -5.27
N VAL A 80 8.12 13.02 -4.10
CA VAL A 80 9.59 12.88 -4.01
C VAL A 80 9.98 12.03 -2.80
N GLY A 81 9.92 10.72 -2.94
CA GLY A 81 10.49 9.82 -1.95
C GLY A 81 12.01 10.06 -1.79
N PRO A 82 12.61 9.82 -0.61
CA PRO A 82 14.05 10.01 -0.37
C PRO A 82 14.97 9.20 -1.31
N ARG A 83 14.44 8.22 -2.05
CA ARG A 83 15.19 7.48 -3.10
C ARG A 83 15.36 8.27 -4.40
N GLN A 84 14.61 9.33 -4.65
CA GLN A 84 14.69 10.10 -5.91
C GLN A 84 15.73 11.23 -5.87
N TRP A 85 16.16 11.68 -4.68
CA TRP A 85 17.24 12.66 -4.55
C TRP A 85 18.57 12.19 -5.16
N ARG A 86 18.79 10.87 -5.26
CA ARG A 86 20.01 10.30 -5.87
C ARG A 86 20.08 10.40 -7.39
N ARG A 87 19.05 10.91 -8.07
CA ARG A 87 18.98 10.95 -9.55
C ARG A 87 18.70 12.33 -10.14
N LEU A 88 18.90 13.41 -9.38
CA LEU A 88 19.00 14.75 -9.95
C LEU A 88 20.49 15.10 -10.09
N PRO A 89 21.02 15.31 -11.31
CA PRO A 89 22.39 15.78 -11.48
C PRO A 89 22.41 17.26 -11.11
N GLY A 90 22.77 17.58 -9.87
CA GLY A 90 22.91 18.97 -9.45
C GLY A 90 22.89 19.20 -7.94
N LYS A 91 24.08 19.08 -7.33
CA LYS A 91 24.51 19.55 -5.99
C LYS A 91 23.84 18.93 -4.74
N PRO A 92 24.64 18.37 -3.80
CA PRO A 92 24.18 18.17 -2.43
C PRO A 92 24.07 19.52 -1.69
N PRO A 93 23.17 19.66 -0.69
CA PRO A 93 23.13 20.84 0.17
C PRO A 93 24.41 20.88 1.03
N GLN A 94 25.01 22.06 1.11
CA GLN A 94 26.12 22.33 2.04
C GLN A 94 25.60 22.18 3.47
N THR A 95 26.17 21.25 4.22
CA THR A 95 26.05 21.21 5.67
C THR A 95 26.99 22.27 6.23
N THR A 96 26.45 23.31 6.84
CA THR A 96 27.21 24.24 7.68
C THR A 96 27.41 23.61 9.06
N SER A 97 28.68 23.52 9.48
CA SER A 97 29.11 23.48 10.88
C SER A 97 30.49 24.11 10.94
#